data_AF-A0A960FC26-F1
#
_entry.id   AF-A0A960FC26-F1
#
_cell.length_a   1.000
_cell.length_b   1.000
_cell.length_c   1.000
_cell.angle_alpha   90.00
_cell.angle_beta   90.00
_cell.angle_gamma   90.00
#
_symmetry.space_group_name_H-M   'P 1'
#
loop_
_entity.id
_entity.type
_entity.pdbx_description
1 polymer ?
#
loop_
_entity_poly.entity_id
_entity_poly.type
_entity_poly.pdbx_seq_one_letter_code
_entity_poly.pdbx_strand_id
1 'polypeptide(L)'
;ADCFAGAWAAHVALGESDLLTFGDQDVKSGIIAMIEVRDPVGTDVLDPSGHGTAFDRVGAFQEGFLKGAQRCADFIQNPNPRIDLTFTAEDFETGGNLPYADILELLPAALDIFWEPTLTNAGVAFTPPTLQPFQPGAEPACDSFAASDLTNDATFCTSTNTIVFDEVFVQDLYARLGDLSFGYPLASAYSDAVQVALQSSLSGEPRVLLNDCLVGAWIIDIVPSGQVSDTGFPIPNNPNQEIVLSAGDLDEAVITAVALGDEATSDNVNGTAFEKIDSFRAGVLGGLPACQNRIG
;
A
#
# COMPACT_ATOMS: atom_id res chain seq x y z
N ALA A 1 -15.37 -0.44 -16.74
CA ALA A 1 -16.51 0.32 -16.18
C ALA A 1 -16.02 1.30 -15.11
N ASP A 2 -15.24 0.82 -14.15
CA ASP A 2 -14.74 1.63 -13.01
C ASP A 2 -14.06 2.94 -13.43
N CYS A 3 -13.27 2.96 -14.52
CA CYS A 3 -12.71 4.23 -15.05
C CYS A 3 -13.79 5.26 -15.40
N PHE A 4 -14.82 4.89 -16.16
CA PHE A 4 -15.89 5.85 -16.48
C PHE A 4 -16.67 6.27 -15.23
N ALA A 5 -16.81 5.39 -14.23
CA ALA A 5 -17.40 5.75 -12.95
C ALA A 5 -16.55 6.81 -12.22
N GLY A 6 -15.22 6.67 -12.24
CA GLY A 6 -14.29 7.68 -11.71
C GLY A 6 -14.39 9.02 -12.42
N ALA A 7 -14.42 9.02 -13.75
CA ALA A 7 -14.57 10.25 -14.53
C ALA A 7 -15.90 10.97 -14.24
N TRP A 8 -16.98 10.20 -14.06
CA TRP A 8 -18.28 10.75 -13.67
C TRP A 8 -18.28 11.28 -12.23
N ALA A 9 -17.68 10.54 -11.29
CA ALA A 9 -17.57 10.98 -9.90
C ALA A 9 -16.76 12.28 -9.78
N ALA A 10 -15.68 12.43 -10.55
CA ALA A 10 -14.91 13.67 -10.62
C ALA A 10 -15.75 14.83 -11.15
N HIS A 11 -16.52 14.63 -12.22
CA HIS A 11 -17.44 15.64 -12.74
C HIS A 11 -18.45 16.12 -11.67
N VAL A 12 -19.00 15.21 -10.86
CA VAL A 12 -19.90 15.57 -9.76
C VAL A 12 -19.17 16.28 -8.62
N ALA A 13 -17.99 15.78 -8.21
CA ALA A 13 -17.18 16.35 -7.13
C ALA A 13 -16.63 17.75 -7.47
N LEU A 14 -16.38 18.03 -8.76
CA LEU A 14 -16.00 19.36 -9.25
C LEU A 14 -17.17 20.35 -9.32
N GLY A 15 -18.38 19.94 -8.92
CA GLY A 15 -19.58 20.79 -8.93
C GLY A 15 -20.12 21.06 -10.32
N GLU A 16 -19.76 20.25 -11.31
CA GLU A 16 -20.20 20.40 -12.70
C GLU A 16 -21.56 19.72 -12.98
N SER A 17 -22.12 19.02 -11.99
CA SER A 17 -23.45 18.41 -12.06
C SER A 17 -24.53 19.33 -11.49
N ASP A 18 -25.63 19.52 -12.23
CA ASP A 18 -26.81 20.24 -11.76
C ASP A 18 -27.72 19.40 -10.82
N LEU A 19 -27.42 18.11 -10.64
CA LEU A 19 -28.31 17.15 -9.97
C LEU A 19 -27.77 16.63 -8.63
N LEU A 20 -26.46 16.52 -8.51
CA LEU A 20 -25.77 15.89 -7.38
C LEU A 20 -24.54 16.70 -7.00
N THR A 21 -24.08 16.53 -5.77
CA THR A 21 -22.82 17.08 -5.28
C THR A 21 -22.15 16.00 -4.45
N PHE A 22 -20.84 15.83 -4.64
CA PHE A 22 -20.01 14.93 -3.85
C PHE A 22 -18.92 15.71 -3.13
N GLY A 23 -18.74 15.42 -1.85
CA GLY A 23 -17.52 15.77 -1.10
C GLY A 23 -16.58 14.57 -0.95
N ASP A 24 -15.48 14.79 -0.25
CA ASP A 24 -14.42 13.77 -0.06
C ASP A 24 -14.95 12.49 0.57
N GLN A 25 -15.87 12.61 1.53
CA GLN A 25 -16.51 11.45 2.17
C GLN A 25 -17.39 10.66 1.21
N ASP A 26 -18.04 11.29 0.23
CA ASP A 26 -18.83 10.60 -0.79
C ASP A 26 -17.91 9.82 -1.73
N VAL A 27 -16.78 10.42 -2.12
CA VAL A 27 -15.76 9.75 -2.96
C VAL A 27 -15.12 8.57 -2.21
N LYS A 28 -14.72 8.77 -0.95
CA LYS A 28 -14.19 7.71 -0.07
C LYS A 28 -15.19 6.57 0.10
N SER A 29 -16.46 6.88 0.35
CA SER A 29 -17.54 5.89 0.48
C SER A 29 -17.76 5.11 -0.82
N GLY A 30 -17.67 5.77 -1.98
CA GLY A 30 -17.73 5.12 -3.29
C GLY A 30 -16.58 4.13 -3.51
N ILE A 31 -15.35 4.50 -3.10
CA ILE A 31 -14.19 3.62 -3.16
C ILE A 31 -14.38 2.40 -2.26
N ILE A 32 -14.80 2.60 -1.00
CA ILE A 32 -15.11 1.49 -0.09
C ILE A 32 -16.14 0.56 -0.71
N ALA A 33 -17.25 1.11 -1.23
CA ALA A 33 -18.31 0.31 -1.85
C ALA A 33 -17.81 -0.48 -3.07
N MET A 34 -16.89 0.07 -3.86
CA MET A 34 -16.23 -0.71 -4.92
C MET A 34 -15.40 -1.84 -4.32
N ILE A 35 -14.58 -1.59 -3.30
CA ILE A 35 -13.73 -2.62 -2.69
C ILE A 35 -14.57 -3.76 -2.10
N GLU A 36 -15.75 -3.48 -1.53
CA GLU A 36 -16.66 -4.49 -0.99
C GLU A 36 -17.25 -5.44 -2.05
N VAL A 37 -17.35 -4.99 -3.31
CA VAL A 37 -17.89 -5.80 -4.43
C VAL A 37 -16.80 -6.34 -5.35
N ARG A 38 -15.54 -6.36 -4.90
CA ARG A 38 -14.44 -7.03 -5.60
C ARG A 38 -14.69 -8.53 -5.71
N ASP A 39 -13.98 -9.18 -6.63
CA ASP A 39 -14.03 -10.64 -6.69
C ASP A 39 -13.39 -11.25 -5.44
N PRO A 40 -13.87 -12.43 -5.00
CA PRO A 40 -13.20 -13.19 -3.96
C PRO A 40 -11.72 -13.37 -4.29
N VAL A 41 -10.88 -13.33 -3.26
CA VAL A 41 -9.43 -13.49 -3.41
C VAL A 41 -9.13 -14.82 -4.13
N GLY A 42 -8.19 -14.78 -5.07
CA GLY A 42 -7.79 -15.94 -5.87
C GLY A 42 -8.69 -16.28 -7.06
N THR A 43 -9.75 -15.49 -7.32
CA THR A 43 -10.57 -15.64 -8.54
C THR A 43 -9.74 -15.40 -9.80
N ASP A 44 -9.94 -16.21 -10.83
CA ASP A 44 -9.26 -16.03 -12.13
C ASP A 44 -9.68 -14.69 -12.76
N VAL A 45 -8.69 -13.83 -13.00
CA VAL A 45 -8.87 -12.51 -13.62
C VAL A 45 -9.42 -12.58 -15.06
N LEU A 46 -9.34 -13.74 -15.71
CA LEU A 46 -9.89 -13.99 -17.04
C LEU A 46 -11.33 -14.53 -17.01
N ASP A 47 -11.92 -14.74 -15.83
CA ASP A 47 -13.34 -15.11 -15.73
C ASP A 47 -14.20 -14.00 -16.36
N PRO A 48 -15.01 -14.30 -17.40
CA PRO A 48 -15.91 -13.32 -18.01
C PRO A 48 -16.94 -12.71 -17.05
N SER A 49 -17.16 -13.33 -15.90
CA SER A 49 -18.06 -12.87 -14.83
C SER A 49 -17.33 -12.14 -13.71
N GLY A 50 -16.00 -12.05 -13.75
CA GLY A 50 -15.18 -11.37 -12.75
C GLY A 50 -15.28 -9.85 -12.83
N HIS A 51 -15.28 -9.20 -11.67
CA HIS A 51 -15.15 -7.76 -11.50
C HIS A 51 -13.69 -7.29 -11.50
N GLY A 52 -12.77 -8.13 -11.01
CA GLY A 52 -11.37 -7.82 -10.74
C GLY A 52 -11.07 -7.57 -9.24
N THR A 53 -9.78 -7.44 -8.94
CA THR A 53 -9.23 -7.15 -7.60
C THR A 53 -9.57 -5.73 -7.15
N ALA A 54 -9.57 -5.46 -5.84
CA ALA A 54 -9.72 -4.08 -5.34
C ALA A 54 -8.64 -3.16 -5.92
N PHE A 55 -7.40 -3.65 -5.97
CA PHE A 55 -6.27 -2.92 -6.53
C PHE A 55 -6.59 -2.45 -7.95
N ASP A 56 -6.92 -3.35 -8.87
CA ASP A 56 -7.18 -2.98 -10.27
C ASP A 56 -8.41 -2.07 -10.44
N ARG A 57 -9.48 -2.36 -9.71
CA ARG A 57 -10.74 -1.63 -9.82
C ARG A 57 -10.64 -0.21 -9.30
N VAL A 58 -10.04 -0.01 -8.13
CA VAL A 58 -9.76 1.33 -7.59
C VAL A 58 -8.80 2.06 -8.49
N GLY A 59 -7.77 1.37 -9.00
CA GLY A 59 -6.84 1.95 -9.97
C GLY A 59 -7.49 2.44 -11.26
N ALA A 60 -8.40 1.65 -11.82
CA ALA A 60 -9.16 2.04 -13.00
C ALA A 60 -10.04 3.25 -12.69
N PHE A 61 -10.72 3.26 -11.55
CA PHE A 61 -11.50 4.42 -11.08
C PHE A 61 -10.64 5.68 -10.96
N GLN A 62 -9.47 5.58 -10.32
CA GLN A 62 -8.55 6.71 -10.14
C GLN A 62 -8.08 7.31 -11.46
N GLU A 63 -7.76 6.47 -12.46
CA GLU A 63 -7.40 6.94 -13.80
C GLU A 63 -8.50 7.82 -14.41
N GLY A 64 -9.76 7.39 -14.29
CA GLY A 64 -10.88 8.18 -14.79
C GLY A 64 -11.12 9.45 -13.99
N PHE A 65 -11.02 9.36 -12.66
CA PHE A 65 -11.21 10.49 -11.76
C PHE A 65 -10.16 11.59 -11.99
N LEU A 66 -8.89 11.20 -12.19
CA LEU A 66 -7.77 12.14 -12.41
C LEU A 66 -7.62 12.60 -13.86
N LYS A 67 -7.84 11.71 -14.84
CA LYS A 67 -7.50 11.95 -16.25
C LYS A 67 -8.72 12.06 -17.18
N GLY A 68 -9.93 11.90 -16.63
CA GLY A 68 -11.19 12.10 -17.33
C GLY A 68 -11.58 10.97 -18.30
N ALA A 69 -12.76 11.13 -18.91
CA ALA A 69 -13.38 10.10 -19.75
C ALA A 69 -12.57 9.74 -21.02
N GLN A 70 -11.74 10.67 -21.52
CA GLN A 70 -10.86 10.40 -22.66
C GLN A 70 -9.82 9.33 -22.34
N ARG A 71 -9.24 9.35 -21.13
CA ARG A 71 -8.34 8.27 -20.68
C ARG A 71 -9.07 6.93 -20.64
N CYS A 72 -10.32 6.93 -20.18
CA CYS A 72 -11.12 5.70 -20.11
C CYS A 72 -11.45 5.11 -21.48
N ALA A 73 -11.63 5.94 -22.51
CA ALA A 73 -11.84 5.47 -23.87
C ALA A 73 -10.59 4.75 -24.44
N ASP A 74 -9.40 5.17 -24.00
CA ASP A 74 -8.11 4.63 -24.42
C ASP A 74 -7.76 3.28 -23.76
N PHE A 75 -8.42 2.91 -22.65
CA PHE A 75 -8.16 1.63 -21.94
C PHE A 75 -8.30 0.38 -22.83
N ILE A 76 -9.13 0.43 -23.87
CA ILE A 76 -9.33 -0.70 -24.78
C ILE A 76 -8.02 -1.03 -25.52
N GLN A 77 -7.22 -0.01 -25.84
CA GLN A 77 -5.94 -0.16 -26.53
C GLN A 77 -4.77 -0.15 -25.55
N ASN A 78 -4.87 0.64 -24.49
CA ASN A 78 -3.81 0.88 -23.52
C ASN A 78 -4.35 0.67 -22.09
N PRO A 79 -4.63 -0.58 -21.68
CA PRO A 79 -5.09 -0.88 -20.33
C PRO A 79 -3.99 -0.55 -19.31
N ASN A 80 -4.37 -0.34 -18.05
CA ASN A 80 -3.40 -0.28 -16.98
C ASN A 80 -2.63 -1.61 -16.88
N PRO A 81 -1.33 -1.59 -16.52
CA PRO A 81 -0.64 -2.80 -16.12
C PRO A 81 -1.36 -3.42 -14.91
N ARG A 82 -1.37 -4.76 -14.87
CA ARG A 82 -1.99 -5.55 -13.81
C ARG A 82 -0.96 -6.47 -13.17
N ILE A 83 -1.20 -6.79 -11.92
CA ILE A 83 -0.48 -7.85 -11.20
C ILE A 83 -1.50 -8.95 -10.96
N ASP A 84 -1.55 -9.90 -11.90
CA ASP A 84 -2.52 -10.97 -11.91
C ASP A 84 -1.95 -12.16 -11.14
N LEU A 85 -2.40 -12.33 -9.89
CA LEU A 85 -1.98 -13.42 -9.01
C LEU A 85 -3.11 -14.43 -8.86
N THR A 86 -2.79 -15.70 -9.05
CA THR A 86 -3.69 -16.83 -8.80
C THR A 86 -3.29 -17.51 -7.51
N PHE A 87 -4.26 -17.94 -6.71
CA PHE A 87 -3.99 -18.77 -5.53
C PHE A 87 -3.28 -20.07 -5.90
N THR A 88 -2.23 -20.38 -5.15
CA THR A 88 -1.73 -21.75 -4.99
C THR A 88 -2.72 -22.56 -4.14
N ALA A 89 -2.48 -23.88 -4.03
CA ALA A 89 -3.31 -24.72 -3.17
C ALA A 89 -3.24 -24.31 -1.69
N GLU A 90 -2.10 -23.82 -1.24
CA GLU A 90 -1.89 -23.34 0.13
C GLU A 90 -2.57 -22.00 0.36
N ASP A 91 -2.46 -21.07 -0.59
CA ASP A 91 -3.14 -19.77 -0.50
C ASP A 91 -4.66 -19.94 -0.35
N PHE A 92 -5.26 -20.95 -0.99
CA PHE A 92 -6.69 -21.21 -0.82
C PHE A 92 -7.05 -21.62 0.61
N GLU A 93 -6.14 -22.28 1.34
CA GLU A 93 -6.37 -22.70 2.72
C GLU A 93 -6.15 -21.55 3.72
N THR A 94 -5.18 -20.68 3.46
CA THR A 94 -4.82 -19.54 4.33
C THR A 94 -5.50 -18.23 3.94
N GLY A 95 -6.18 -18.20 2.79
CA GLY A 95 -6.66 -16.97 2.17
C GLY A 95 -5.54 -16.09 1.64
N GLY A 96 -4.37 -16.66 1.32
CA GLY A 96 -3.17 -15.96 0.85
C GLY A 96 -2.29 -15.39 1.97
N ASN A 97 -2.70 -15.53 3.22
CA ASN A 97 -2.06 -14.87 4.36
C ASN A 97 -0.95 -15.71 4.99
N LEU A 98 0.19 -15.10 5.26
CA LEU A 98 1.18 -15.63 6.20
C LEU A 98 0.61 -15.66 7.64
N PRO A 99 0.95 -16.67 8.46
CA PRO A 99 0.65 -16.63 9.88
C PRO A 99 1.22 -15.37 10.55
N TYR A 100 0.48 -14.79 11.51
CA TYR A 100 0.90 -13.55 12.19
C TYR A 100 2.33 -13.60 12.76
N ALA A 101 2.70 -14.72 13.37
CA ALA A 101 4.04 -14.90 13.93
C ALA A 101 5.13 -14.89 12.85
N ASP A 102 4.82 -15.41 11.66
CA ASP A 102 5.76 -15.52 10.55
C ASP A 102 5.94 -14.15 9.89
N ILE A 103 4.86 -13.41 9.59
CA ILE A 103 4.97 -12.07 8.99
C ILE A 103 5.67 -11.07 9.94
N LEU A 104 5.48 -11.20 11.26
CA LEU A 104 6.19 -10.38 12.24
C LEU A 104 7.72 -10.57 12.19
N GLU A 105 8.19 -11.78 11.87
CA GLU A 105 9.60 -12.11 11.72
C GLU A 105 10.14 -11.78 10.32
N LEU A 106 9.38 -12.12 9.28
CA LEU A 106 9.82 -12.08 7.89
C LEU A 106 9.75 -10.67 7.28
N LEU A 107 8.80 -9.83 7.69
CA LEU A 107 8.64 -8.49 7.13
C LEU A 107 9.89 -7.59 7.30
N PRO A 108 10.50 -7.45 8.50
CA PRO A 108 11.73 -6.67 8.64
C PRO A 108 12.84 -7.18 7.73
N ALA A 109 13.03 -8.50 7.64
CA ALA A 109 14.04 -9.10 6.79
C ALA A 109 13.79 -8.80 5.30
N ALA A 110 12.53 -8.88 4.85
CA ALA A 110 12.14 -8.60 3.47
C ALA A 110 12.36 -7.12 3.09
N LEU A 111 12.15 -6.19 4.02
CA LEU A 111 12.45 -4.77 3.84
C LEU A 111 13.96 -4.53 3.78
N ASP A 112 14.74 -5.17 4.65
CA ASP A 112 16.21 -5.08 4.67
C ASP A 112 16.84 -5.58 3.36
N ILE A 113 16.37 -6.74 2.86
CA ILE A 113 16.80 -7.35 1.59
C ILE A 113 16.64 -6.39 0.41
N PHE A 114 15.63 -5.52 0.45
CA PHE A 114 15.43 -4.50 -0.58
C PHE A 114 16.23 -3.22 -0.30
N TRP A 115 16.13 -2.67 0.89
CA TRP A 115 16.62 -1.31 1.18
C TRP A 115 18.12 -1.24 1.42
N GLU A 116 18.72 -2.21 2.11
CA GLU A 116 20.16 -2.20 2.40
C GLU A 116 21.03 -2.17 1.12
N PRO A 117 20.86 -3.10 0.16
CA PRO A 117 21.64 -3.04 -1.07
C PRO A 117 21.27 -1.83 -1.93
N THR A 118 20.00 -1.41 -1.96
CA THR A 118 19.55 -0.23 -2.71
C THR A 118 20.26 1.03 -2.24
N LEU A 119 20.29 1.29 -0.94
CA LEU A 119 20.92 2.47 -0.35
C LEU A 119 22.46 2.38 -0.41
N THR A 120 23.02 1.20 -0.17
CA THR A 120 24.47 0.97 -0.32
C THR A 120 24.94 1.25 -1.74
N ASN A 121 24.21 0.78 -2.76
CA ASN A 121 24.53 1.05 -4.16
C ASN A 121 24.36 2.53 -4.54
N ALA A 122 23.49 3.26 -3.84
CA ALA A 122 23.34 4.71 -3.97
C ALA A 122 24.39 5.51 -3.17
N GLY A 123 25.29 4.84 -2.42
CA GLY A 123 26.30 5.49 -1.57
C GLY A 123 25.72 6.13 -0.30
N VAL A 124 24.54 5.69 0.13
CA VAL A 124 23.84 6.17 1.33
C VAL A 124 24.11 5.19 2.46
N ALA A 125 24.69 5.68 3.55
CA ALA A 125 24.86 4.87 4.75
C ALA A 125 23.49 4.63 5.40
N PHE A 126 23.18 3.37 5.66
CA PHE A 126 21.90 2.97 6.23
C PHE A 126 22.11 1.88 7.29
N THR A 127 21.32 1.93 8.35
CA THR A 127 21.26 0.89 9.36
C THR A 127 19.79 0.57 9.55
N PRO A 128 19.33 -0.63 9.19
CA PRO A 128 17.94 -1.01 9.34
C PRO A 128 17.38 -0.72 10.74
N PRO A 129 16.18 -0.13 10.84
CA PRO A 129 15.52 0.06 12.13
C PRO A 129 15.00 -1.27 12.69
N THR A 130 15.07 -1.46 14.01
CA THR A 130 14.47 -2.62 14.66
C THR A 130 13.01 -2.35 15.02
N LEU A 131 12.14 -3.37 14.93
CA LEU A 131 10.75 -3.26 15.36
C LEU A 131 10.62 -3.41 16.88
N GLN A 132 9.77 -2.57 17.50
CA GLN A 132 9.46 -2.62 18.93
C GLN A 132 7.93 -2.49 19.14
N PRO A 133 7.23 -3.59 19.46
CA PRO A 133 5.81 -3.50 19.83
C PRO A 133 5.64 -2.80 21.17
N PHE A 134 4.49 -2.15 21.36
CA PHE A 134 4.01 -1.76 22.68
C PHE A 134 2.50 -2.02 22.81
N GLN A 135 2.04 -2.07 24.06
CA GLN A 135 0.63 -2.24 24.40
C GLN A 135 -0.01 -0.86 24.67
N PRO A 136 -1.29 -0.63 24.33
CA PRO A 136 -1.96 0.64 24.63
C PRO A 136 -1.83 1.06 26.10
N GLY A 137 -1.45 2.32 26.34
CA GLY A 137 -1.14 2.87 27.67
C GLY A 137 0.27 2.59 28.18
N ALA A 138 1.12 1.95 27.37
CA ALA A 138 2.54 1.70 27.64
C ALA A 138 3.43 2.24 26.50
N GLU A 139 3.05 3.37 25.92
CA GLU A 139 3.74 3.99 24.80
C GLU A 139 5.20 4.33 25.16
N PRO A 140 6.18 3.95 24.34
CA PRO A 140 7.58 4.29 24.58
C PRO A 140 7.85 5.76 24.26
N ALA A 141 8.99 6.28 24.72
CA ALA A 141 9.47 7.57 24.25
C ALA A 141 9.96 7.44 22.79
N CYS A 142 9.48 8.33 21.92
CA CYS A 142 9.87 8.39 20.51
C CYS A 142 10.10 9.86 20.12
N ASP A 143 11.35 10.32 20.19
CA ASP A 143 11.73 11.70 19.83
C ASP A 143 10.81 12.80 20.42
N SER A 144 10.14 13.57 19.55
CA SER A 144 9.19 14.62 19.92
C SER A 144 7.72 14.19 19.84
N PHE A 145 7.45 12.94 19.49
CA PHE A 145 6.08 12.42 19.39
C PHE A 145 5.45 12.32 20.79
N ALA A 146 4.21 12.79 20.91
CA ALA A 146 3.41 12.53 22.10
C ALA A 146 2.94 11.08 22.09
N ALA A 147 2.61 10.52 23.26
CA ALA A 147 2.07 9.16 23.36
C ALA A 147 0.81 8.96 22.51
N SER A 148 -0.03 10.00 22.38
CA SER A 148 -1.22 9.98 21.52
C SER A 148 -0.90 9.83 20.04
N ASP A 149 0.28 10.29 19.60
CA ASP A 149 0.70 10.21 18.20
C ASP A 149 1.12 8.77 17.84
N LEU A 150 1.48 7.96 18.84
CA LEU A 150 1.89 6.56 18.65
C LEU A 150 0.67 5.61 18.67
N THR A 151 -0.48 6.05 19.20
CA THR A 151 -1.66 5.20 19.34
C THR A 151 -2.27 4.85 17.99
N ASN A 152 -2.56 3.57 17.74
CA ASN A 152 -3.00 3.06 16.43
C ASN A 152 -2.05 3.42 15.27
N ASP A 153 -0.74 3.46 15.53
CA ASP A 153 0.27 3.83 14.54
C ASP A 153 1.51 2.93 14.61
N ALA A 154 2.31 2.99 13.54
CA ALA A 154 3.70 2.55 13.52
C ALA A 154 4.59 3.75 13.18
N THR A 155 5.51 4.08 14.09
CA THR A 155 6.28 5.33 14.00
C THR A 155 7.77 5.04 14.08
N PHE A 156 8.56 5.65 13.18
CA PHE A 156 10.01 5.57 13.23
C PHE A 156 10.62 6.62 14.18
N CYS A 157 11.35 6.15 15.18
CA CYS A 157 12.09 6.96 16.14
C CYS A 157 13.56 7.07 15.71
N THR A 158 13.98 8.27 15.31
CA THR A 158 15.32 8.55 14.79
C THR A 158 16.38 8.43 15.87
N SER A 159 16.11 8.85 17.12
CA SER A 159 17.12 8.82 18.19
C SER A 159 17.56 7.42 18.60
N THR A 160 16.68 6.42 18.46
CA THR A 160 16.93 5.04 18.85
C THR A 160 17.09 4.10 17.65
N ASN A 161 16.81 4.56 16.44
CA ASN A 161 16.73 3.75 15.22
C ASN A 161 15.76 2.57 15.36
N THR A 162 14.54 2.86 15.83
CA THR A 162 13.51 1.85 16.10
C THR A 162 12.18 2.24 15.47
N ILE A 163 11.44 1.28 14.94
CA ILE A 163 10.03 1.47 14.61
C ILE A 163 9.22 0.98 15.81
N VAL A 164 8.56 1.90 16.51
CA VAL A 164 7.63 1.55 17.58
C VAL A 164 6.23 1.40 17.00
N PHE A 165 5.47 0.40 17.43
CA PHE A 165 4.12 0.19 16.89
C PHE A 165 3.15 -0.32 17.94
N ASP A 166 1.89 0.13 17.82
CA ASP A 166 0.79 -0.35 18.65
C ASP A 166 0.43 -1.78 18.24
N GLU A 167 0.73 -2.74 19.12
CA GLU A 167 0.56 -4.16 18.84
C GLU A 167 -0.90 -4.54 18.65
N VAL A 168 -1.83 -3.91 19.39
CA VAL A 168 -3.27 -4.22 19.29
C VAL A 168 -3.82 -3.74 17.95
N PHE A 169 -3.35 -2.58 17.50
CA PHE A 169 -3.73 -2.02 16.21
C PHE A 169 -3.29 -2.89 15.03
N VAL A 170 -2.02 -3.28 14.96
CA VAL A 170 -1.54 -4.10 13.83
C VAL A 170 -2.12 -5.53 13.87
N GLN A 171 -2.41 -6.08 15.05
CA GLN A 171 -3.13 -7.35 15.20
C GLN A 171 -4.57 -7.25 14.69
N ASP A 172 -5.25 -6.13 14.95
CA ASP A 172 -6.61 -5.89 14.46
C ASP A 172 -6.64 -5.71 12.94
N LEU A 173 -5.66 -5.02 12.34
CA LEU A 173 -5.50 -4.96 10.89
C LEU A 173 -5.29 -6.35 10.29
N TYR A 174 -4.37 -7.14 10.86
CA TYR A 174 -4.13 -8.52 10.44
C TYR A 174 -5.41 -9.36 10.47
N ALA A 175 -6.11 -9.35 11.61
CA ALA A 175 -7.28 -10.19 11.82
C ALA A 175 -8.47 -9.83 10.90
N ARG A 176 -8.60 -8.54 10.53
CA ARG A 176 -9.70 -8.06 9.69
C ARG A 176 -9.39 -8.13 8.20
N LEU A 177 -8.14 -7.88 7.84
CA LEU A 177 -7.77 -7.53 6.45
C LEU A 177 -6.61 -8.34 5.89
N GLY A 178 -5.77 -8.96 6.73
CA GLY A 178 -4.68 -9.84 6.30
C GLY A 178 -3.26 -9.32 6.56
N ASP A 179 -2.28 -10.08 6.11
CA ASP A 179 -0.86 -9.94 6.43
C ASP A 179 -0.21 -8.71 5.81
N LEU A 180 -0.60 -8.30 4.61
CA LEU A 180 -0.09 -7.06 4.04
C LEU A 180 -0.74 -5.82 4.68
N SER A 181 -1.93 -5.96 5.27
CA SER A 181 -2.50 -4.90 6.12
C SER A 181 -1.72 -4.69 7.42
N PHE A 182 -1.18 -5.76 7.99
CA PHE A 182 -0.19 -5.67 9.06
C PHE A 182 1.12 -5.02 8.57
N GLY A 183 1.59 -5.44 7.40
CA GLY A 183 2.87 -4.99 6.88
C GLY A 183 2.90 -3.54 6.41
N TYR A 184 1.77 -3.02 5.91
CA TYR A 184 1.68 -1.68 5.33
C TYR A 184 2.13 -0.54 6.27
N PRO A 185 1.60 -0.37 7.50
CA PRO A 185 2.04 0.69 8.40
C PRO A 185 3.52 0.53 8.81
N LEU A 186 4.00 -0.71 9.01
CA LEU A 186 5.39 -0.98 9.37
C LEU A 186 6.36 -0.66 8.22
N ALA A 187 6.02 -1.04 6.99
CA ALA A 187 6.77 -0.72 5.79
C ALA A 187 6.75 0.79 5.49
N SER A 188 5.66 1.49 5.82
CA SER A 188 5.57 2.95 5.74
C SER A 188 6.50 3.63 6.73
N ALA A 189 6.53 3.17 7.99
CA ALA A 189 7.48 3.65 9.00
C ALA A 189 8.95 3.36 8.62
N TYR A 190 9.21 2.18 8.02
CA TYR A 190 10.53 1.85 7.47
C TYR A 190 10.92 2.81 6.34
N SER A 191 9.97 3.14 5.45
CA SER A 191 10.17 4.13 4.39
C SER A 191 10.49 5.52 4.97
N ASP A 192 9.98 5.85 6.15
CA ASP A 192 10.38 7.09 6.85
C ASP A 192 11.85 7.06 7.27
N ALA A 193 12.34 5.91 7.78
CA ALA A 193 13.76 5.72 8.09
C ALA A 193 14.64 5.87 6.84
N VAL A 194 14.18 5.37 5.70
CA VAL A 194 14.83 5.56 4.39
C VAL A 194 14.87 7.04 4.02
N GLN A 195 13.76 7.77 4.17
CA GLN A 195 13.72 9.20 3.91
C GLN A 195 14.66 10.00 4.84
N VAL A 196 14.80 9.61 6.11
CA VAL A 196 15.79 10.20 7.04
C VAL A 196 17.21 9.95 6.54
N ALA A 197 17.55 8.73 6.13
CA ALA A 197 18.87 8.39 5.61
C ALA A 197 19.21 9.16 4.32
N LEU A 198 18.20 9.38 3.47
CA LEU A 198 18.30 10.20 2.26
C LEU A 198 18.35 11.71 2.52
N GLN A 199 18.19 12.15 3.79
CA GLN A 199 18.11 13.56 4.16
C GLN A 199 17.00 14.30 3.41
N SER A 200 15.87 13.63 3.19
CA SER A 200 14.70 14.20 2.53
C SER A 200 14.24 15.47 3.27
N SER A 201 13.97 16.53 2.51
CA SER A 201 13.41 17.78 3.04
C SER A 201 11.88 17.80 3.07
N LEU A 202 11.24 16.73 2.60
CA LEU A 202 9.79 16.59 2.64
C LEU A 202 9.29 16.52 4.09
N SER A 203 8.12 17.11 4.32
CA SER A 203 7.42 17.10 5.60
C SER A 203 5.91 17.12 5.35
N GLY A 204 5.12 16.80 6.38
CA GLY A 204 3.66 16.72 6.25
C GLY A 204 3.21 15.67 5.23
N GLU A 205 2.04 15.91 4.63
CA GLU A 205 1.42 15.00 3.66
C GLU A 205 2.36 14.55 2.52
N PRO A 206 3.14 15.42 1.84
CA PRO A 206 4.08 14.96 0.80
C PRO A 206 5.09 13.91 1.27
N ARG A 207 5.52 13.97 2.54
CA ARG A 207 6.42 12.97 3.12
C ARG A 207 5.71 11.64 3.32
N VAL A 208 4.48 11.68 3.84
CA VAL A 208 3.64 10.49 4.06
C VAL A 208 3.29 9.82 2.74
N LEU A 209 2.88 10.59 1.73
CA LEU A 209 2.58 10.07 0.39
C LEU A 209 3.81 9.47 -0.29
N LEU A 210 5.00 10.02 -0.05
CA LEU A 210 6.23 9.37 -0.53
C LEU A 210 6.44 8.02 0.17
N ASN A 211 6.19 7.90 1.48
CA ASN A 211 6.26 6.60 2.16
C ASN A 211 5.32 5.58 1.52
N ASP A 212 4.07 5.95 1.23
CA ASP A 212 3.12 5.05 0.57
C ASP A 212 3.66 4.56 -0.78
N CYS A 213 4.29 5.44 -1.57
CA CYS A 213 4.94 5.06 -2.82
C CYS A 213 6.13 4.12 -2.60
N LEU A 214 6.98 4.39 -1.61
CA LEU A 214 8.15 3.58 -1.31
C LEU A 214 7.76 2.17 -0.83
N VAL A 215 6.65 2.03 -0.08
CA VAL A 215 6.05 0.73 0.21
C VAL A 215 5.70 0.00 -1.09
N GLY A 216 5.00 0.67 -2.01
CA GLY A 216 4.67 0.08 -3.31
C GLY A 216 5.91 -0.31 -4.13
N ALA A 217 6.97 0.49 -4.09
CA ALA A 217 8.21 0.19 -4.81
C ALA A 217 8.92 -1.06 -4.27
N TRP A 218 8.84 -1.30 -2.96
CA TRP A 218 9.35 -2.53 -2.33
C TRP A 218 8.53 -3.76 -2.75
N ILE A 219 7.21 -3.65 -2.89
CA ILE A 219 6.35 -4.79 -3.27
C ILE A 219 6.81 -5.47 -4.57
N ILE A 220 7.39 -4.73 -5.51
CA ILE A 220 7.90 -5.27 -6.78
C ILE A 220 8.88 -6.45 -6.56
N ASP A 221 9.67 -6.40 -5.50
CA ASP A 221 10.68 -7.39 -5.17
C ASP A 221 10.07 -8.75 -4.80
N ILE A 222 8.88 -8.73 -4.19
CA ILE A 222 8.19 -9.91 -3.68
C ILE A 222 7.10 -10.41 -4.65
N VAL A 223 6.81 -9.71 -5.75
CA VAL A 223 5.93 -10.21 -6.82
C VAL A 223 6.48 -11.53 -7.39
N PRO A 224 5.66 -12.57 -7.59
CA PRO A 224 6.09 -13.80 -8.25
C PRO A 224 6.73 -13.56 -9.62
N SER A 225 7.92 -14.12 -9.83
CA SER A 225 8.66 -14.06 -11.09
C SER A 225 8.07 -14.92 -12.22
N GLY A 226 7.04 -15.72 -11.92
CA GLY A 226 6.52 -16.78 -12.78
C GLY A 226 7.35 -18.08 -12.74
N GLN A 227 8.44 -18.11 -11.99
CA GLN A 227 9.20 -19.33 -11.71
C GLN A 227 8.68 -20.01 -10.44
N VAL A 228 8.88 -21.32 -10.37
CA VAL A 228 8.50 -22.17 -9.23
C VAL A 228 9.74 -22.95 -8.79
N SER A 229 9.98 -23.00 -7.49
CA SER A 229 11.06 -23.76 -6.86
C SER A 229 10.88 -25.28 -7.04
N ASP A 230 11.94 -26.04 -6.77
CA ASP A 230 11.89 -27.52 -6.79
C ASP A 230 10.86 -28.09 -5.78
N THR A 231 10.50 -27.31 -4.77
CA THR A 231 9.48 -27.62 -3.76
C THR A 231 8.06 -27.21 -4.13
N GLY A 232 7.86 -26.60 -5.30
CA GLY A 232 6.54 -26.20 -5.79
C GLY A 232 6.06 -24.81 -5.35
N PHE A 233 6.89 -24.05 -4.64
CA PHE A 233 6.59 -22.68 -4.20
C PHE A 233 6.99 -21.64 -5.24
N PRO A 234 6.17 -20.59 -5.49
CA PRO A 234 6.54 -19.48 -6.35
C PRO A 234 7.85 -18.82 -5.91
N ILE A 235 8.65 -18.36 -6.87
CA ILE A 235 9.90 -17.62 -6.59
C ILE A 235 9.62 -16.13 -6.81
N PRO A 236 9.95 -15.25 -5.85
CA PRO A 236 9.78 -13.81 -6.00
C PRO A 236 10.76 -13.22 -7.04
N ASN A 237 10.47 -12.01 -7.53
CA ASN A 237 11.32 -11.31 -8.49
C ASN A 237 12.76 -11.12 -7.99
N ASN A 238 12.93 -10.81 -6.70
CA ASN A 238 14.23 -10.89 -6.04
C ASN A 238 14.36 -12.26 -5.35
N PRO A 239 15.18 -13.19 -5.87
CA PRO A 239 15.27 -14.55 -5.34
C PRO A 239 15.93 -14.64 -3.95
N ASN A 240 16.41 -13.52 -3.40
CA ASN A 240 16.86 -13.46 -2.00
C ASN A 240 15.71 -13.22 -1.03
N GLN A 241 14.53 -12.82 -1.52
CA GLN A 241 13.36 -12.59 -0.67
C GLN A 241 12.84 -13.91 -0.10
N GLU A 242 12.41 -13.86 1.16
CA GLU A 242 11.87 -15.01 1.90
C GLU A 242 10.34 -15.00 1.95
N ILE A 243 9.72 -13.92 1.46
CA ILE A 243 8.27 -13.79 1.29
C ILE A 243 7.93 -13.57 -0.18
N VAL A 244 6.72 -13.98 -0.55
CA VAL A 244 6.20 -13.83 -1.90
C VAL A 244 4.80 -13.25 -1.81
N LEU A 245 4.52 -12.27 -2.65
CA LEU A 245 3.21 -11.65 -2.78
C LEU A 245 2.18 -12.70 -3.19
N SER A 246 1.15 -12.87 -2.39
CA SER A 246 -0.01 -13.72 -2.68
C SER A 246 -1.14 -12.92 -3.32
N ALA A 247 -2.12 -13.63 -3.87
CA ALA A 247 -3.34 -12.97 -4.32
C ALA A 247 -4.07 -12.41 -3.10
N GLY A 248 -4.60 -11.20 -3.21
CA GLY A 248 -5.27 -10.54 -2.08
C GLY A 248 -4.40 -9.47 -1.45
N ASP A 249 -3.11 -9.69 -1.23
CA ASP A 249 -2.21 -8.77 -0.52
C ASP A 249 -2.35 -7.32 -1.00
N LEU A 250 -2.34 -7.08 -2.32
CA LEU A 250 -2.50 -5.73 -2.87
C LEU A 250 -3.85 -5.09 -2.54
N ASP A 251 -4.92 -5.89 -2.40
CA ASP A 251 -6.23 -5.43 -1.95
C ASP A 251 -6.19 -5.07 -0.46
N GLU A 252 -5.48 -5.85 0.35
CA GLU A 252 -5.27 -5.59 1.78
C GLU A 252 -4.56 -4.25 1.99
N ALA A 253 -3.49 -3.99 1.21
CA ALA A 253 -2.79 -2.71 1.22
C ALA A 253 -3.69 -1.54 0.78
N VAL A 254 -4.52 -1.73 -0.25
CA VAL A 254 -5.47 -0.71 -0.70
C VAL A 254 -6.52 -0.40 0.36
N ILE A 255 -7.09 -1.43 1.00
CA ILE A 255 -8.09 -1.24 2.07
C ILE A 255 -7.44 -0.54 3.27
N THR A 256 -6.22 -0.93 3.63
CA THR A 256 -5.47 -0.29 4.71
C THR A 256 -5.16 1.16 4.39
N ALA A 257 -4.74 1.48 3.17
CA ALA A 257 -4.55 2.87 2.73
C ALA A 257 -5.84 3.71 2.83
N VAL A 258 -7.02 3.12 2.55
CA VAL A 258 -8.31 3.80 2.78
C VAL A 258 -8.55 4.05 4.27
N ALA A 259 -8.28 3.05 5.11
CA ALA A 259 -8.53 3.10 6.55
C ALA A 259 -7.62 4.10 7.27
N LEU A 260 -6.38 4.27 6.79
CA LEU A 260 -5.37 5.16 7.39
C LEU A 260 -5.29 6.54 6.73
N GLY A 261 -6.06 6.78 5.66
CA GLY A 261 -6.11 8.07 4.99
C GLY A 261 -7.01 9.08 5.69
N ASP A 262 -6.71 10.35 5.46
CA ASP A 262 -7.49 11.49 5.97
C ASP A 262 -8.98 11.38 5.57
N GLU A 263 -9.86 11.93 6.41
CA GLU A 263 -11.31 11.91 6.19
C GLU A 263 -11.73 12.95 5.15
N ALA A 264 -11.00 14.05 5.05
CA ALA A 264 -11.17 15.09 4.04
C ALA A 264 -9.82 15.61 3.55
N THR A 265 -9.76 16.09 2.30
CA THR A 265 -8.58 16.75 1.71
C THR A 265 -8.16 17.98 2.52
N SER A 266 -9.06 18.57 3.29
CA SER A 266 -8.74 19.70 4.16
C SER A 266 -7.90 19.35 5.39
N ASP A 267 -7.84 18.08 5.79
CA ASP A 267 -7.06 17.65 6.95
C ASP A 267 -5.55 17.75 6.62
N ASN A 268 -5.14 17.27 5.44
CA ASN A 268 -3.81 17.46 4.86
C ASN A 268 -2.67 17.07 5.82
N VAL A 269 -2.80 15.87 6.40
CA VAL A 269 -1.82 15.29 7.33
C VAL A 269 -1.25 14.01 6.75
N ASN A 270 -2.10 13.03 6.46
CA ASN A 270 -1.69 11.71 5.98
C ASN A 270 -1.93 11.53 4.48
N GLY A 271 -2.69 12.45 3.87
CA GLY A 271 -3.25 12.30 2.54
C GLY A 271 -4.56 11.53 2.60
N THR A 272 -5.49 11.89 1.71
CA THR A 272 -6.76 11.17 1.58
C THR A 272 -6.54 9.72 1.15
N ALA A 273 -7.54 8.88 1.37
CA ALA A 273 -7.57 7.51 0.82
C ALA A 273 -7.19 7.46 -0.67
N PHE A 274 -7.65 8.45 -1.45
CA PHE A 274 -7.37 8.53 -2.87
C PHE A 274 -5.89 8.81 -3.16
N GLU A 275 -5.26 9.74 -2.45
CA GLU A 275 -3.85 10.10 -2.63
C GLU A 275 -2.91 8.99 -2.16
N LYS A 276 -3.23 8.35 -1.04
CA LYS A 276 -2.47 7.20 -0.53
C LYS A 276 -2.44 6.05 -1.52
N ILE A 277 -3.60 5.68 -2.05
CA ILE A 277 -3.71 4.57 -3.02
C ILE A 277 -2.99 4.95 -4.32
N ASP A 278 -3.12 6.18 -4.80
CA ASP A 278 -2.41 6.66 -6.00
C ASP A 278 -0.88 6.58 -5.81
N SER A 279 -0.37 7.04 -4.67
CA SER A 279 1.04 6.95 -4.32
C SER A 279 1.53 5.52 -4.23
N PHE A 280 0.84 4.67 -3.47
CA PHE A 280 1.16 3.25 -3.36
C PHE A 280 1.19 2.55 -4.72
N ARG A 281 0.15 2.74 -5.54
CA ARG A 281 0.07 2.14 -6.88
C ARG A 281 1.17 2.62 -7.81
N ALA A 282 1.56 3.90 -7.74
CA ALA A 282 2.67 4.39 -8.55
C ALA A 282 3.97 3.68 -8.21
N GLY A 283 4.21 3.41 -6.92
CA GLY A 283 5.31 2.57 -6.45
C GLY A 283 5.23 1.14 -7.00
N VAL A 284 4.08 0.48 -6.84
CA VAL A 284 3.88 -0.91 -7.31
C VAL A 284 4.09 -1.05 -8.82
N LEU A 285 3.61 -0.09 -9.62
CA LEU A 285 3.62 -0.17 -11.08
C LEU A 285 4.89 0.38 -11.72
N GLY A 286 5.60 1.29 -11.04
CA GLY A 286 6.72 2.03 -11.62
C GLY A 286 8.00 2.04 -10.78
N GLY A 287 7.99 1.39 -9.63
CA GLY A 287 9.12 1.25 -8.72
C GLY A 287 9.69 2.57 -8.20
N LEU A 288 10.95 2.53 -7.77
CA LEU A 288 11.67 3.71 -7.29
C LEU A 288 11.69 4.88 -8.30
N PRO A 289 11.81 4.68 -9.63
CA PRO A 289 11.71 5.78 -10.58
C PRO A 289 10.37 6.53 -10.53
N ALA A 290 9.25 5.83 -10.33
CA ALA A 290 7.95 6.49 -10.17
C ALA A 290 7.86 7.29 -8.87
N CYS A 291 8.41 6.76 -7.77
CA CYS A 291 8.46 7.50 -6.51
C CYS A 291 9.38 8.72 -6.58
N GLN A 292 10.51 8.63 -7.27
CA GLN A 292 11.42 9.76 -7.46
C GLN A 292 10.74 10.93 -8.18
N ASN A 293 9.88 10.65 -9.16
CA ASN A 293 9.13 11.70 -9.87
C ASN A 293 8.14 12.47 -8.98
N ARG A 294 7.80 11.94 -7.80
CA ARG A 294 6.94 12.63 -6.81
C ARG A 294 7.70 13.60 -5.91
N ILE A 295 9.03 13.54 -5.91
CA ILE A 295 9.90 14.38 -5.04
C ILE A 295 10.13 15.78 -5.66
N GLY A 296 9.83 15.96 -6.96
CA GLY A 296 10.00 17.23 -7.69
C GLY A 296 11.31 17.36 -8.45
#